data_AF-A0A428SBV6-F1
#
_entry.id   AF-A0A428SBV6-F1
#
_cell.length_a   1.000
_cell.length_b   1.000
_cell.length_c   1.000
_cell.angle_alpha   90.00
_cell.angle_beta   90.00
_cell.angle_gamma   90.00
#
_symmetry.space_group_name_H-M   'P 1'
#
loop_
_entity.id
_entity.type
_entity.pdbx_description
1 polymer ?
#
loop_
_entity_poly.entity_id
_entity_poly.type
_entity_poly.pdbx_seq_one_letter_code
_entity_poly.pdbx_strand_id
1 'polypeptide(L)'
;MTQAPPPRSLRDKCIEIKDKVEAFLAEDPDTQILRDVQAQLRVSIGVVEEALERYRPEQISLSYNGGKDCLVLLIVILACMGRRYSQTTTTNGTSNSTTPEKLQAVYIVAAHPFPEIDEFVETSSAEYNLEVARYVLSMKKGLEIYLEERPSIKAIFVGTRRTDPHGEKLTHF
;
A
#
# COMPACT_ATOMS: atom_id res chain seq x y z
N MET A 1 -31.61 2.45 18.23
CA MET A 1 -30.69 1.72 17.33
C MET A 1 -29.72 2.73 16.75
N THR A 2 -28.53 2.85 17.32
CA THR A 2 -27.50 3.75 16.80
C THR A 2 -26.93 3.11 15.53
N GLN A 3 -27.24 3.67 14.36
CA GLN A 3 -26.59 3.25 13.11
C GLN A 3 -25.08 3.46 13.27
N ALA A 4 -24.29 2.45 12.94
CA ALA A 4 -22.84 2.60 12.85
C ALA A 4 -22.52 3.70 11.82
N PRO A 5 -21.49 4.54 12.06
CA PRO A 5 -21.08 5.54 11.09
C PRO A 5 -20.73 4.86 9.75
N PRO A 6 -20.98 5.53 8.60
CA PRO A 6 -20.67 4.97 7.30
C PRO A 6 -19.17 4.65 7.17
N PRO A 7 -18.81 3.60 6.41
CA PRO A 7 -17.42 3.23 6.20
C PRO A 7 -16.67 4.40 5.55
N ARG A 8 -15.47 4.70 6.07
CA ARG A 8 -14.64 5.81 5.58
C ARG A 8 -14.10 5.48 4.18
N SER A 9 -13.96 6.51 3.36
CA SER A 9 -13.41 6.35 2.01
C SER A 9 -11.90 6.08 2.06
N LEU A 10 -11.36 5.50 0.97
CA LEU A 10 -9.91 5.38 0.80
C LEU A 10 -9.21 6.73 0.95
N ARG A 11 -9.81 7.81 0.43
CA ARG A 11 -9.27 9.17 0.55
C ARG A 11 -9.13 9.60 2.02
N ASP A 12 -10.16 9.39 2.83
CA ASP A 12 -10.14 9.75 4.24
C ASP A 12 -9.12 8.95 5.03
N LYS A 13 -8.94 7.67 4.67
CA LYS A 13 -7.92 6.79 5.27
C LYS A 13 -6.51 7.24 4.88
N CYS A 14 -6.29 7.59 3.62
CA CYS A 14 -5.00 8.10 3.15
C CYS A 14 -4.60 9.39 3.89
N ILE A 15 -5.54 10.33 4.07
CA ILE A 15 -5.29 11.59 4.80
C ILE A 15 -4.96 11.31 6.28
N GLU A 16 -5.73 10.46 6.96
CA GLU A 16 -5.43 10.10 8.35
C GLU A 16 -4.06 9.44 8.50
N ILE A 17 -3.72 8.50 7.62
CA ILE A 17 -2.45 7.77 7.67
C ILE A 17 -1.29 8.72 7.36
N LYS A 18 -1.45 9.62 6.38
CA LYS A 18 -0.51 10.71 6.12
C LYS A 18 -0.23 11.48 7.41
N ASP A 19 -1.27 11.95 8.09
CA ASP A 19 -1.10 12.80 9.27
C ASP A 19 -0.37 12.05 10.41
N LYS A 20 -0.67 10.76 10.61
CA LYS A 20 0.05 9.92 11.58
C LYS A 20 1.52 9.72 11.21
N VAL A 21 1.81 9.46 9.93
CA VAL A 21 3.18 9.26 9.45
C VAL A 21 3.99 10.56 9.53
N GLU A 22 3.39 11.69 9.21
CA GLU A 22 4.03 13.00 9.32
C GLU A 22 4.28 13.39 10.79
N ALA A 23 3.33 13.12 11.68
CA ALA A 23 3.53 13.31 13.12
C ALA A 23 4.71 12.46 13.62
N PHE A 24 4.74 11.17 13.29
CA PHE A 24 5.85 10.29 13.64
C PHE A 24 7.21 10.76 13.10
N LEU A 25 7.25 11.33 11.89
CA LEU A 25 8.48 11.87 11.30
C LEU A 25 8.90 13.23 11.87
N ALA A 26 7.99 13.95 12.53
CA ALA A 26 8.23 15.24 13.17
C ALA A 26 8.66 15.11 14.65
N GLU A 27 8.40 13.95 15.27
CA GLU A 27 8.88 13.63 16.62
C GLU A 27 10.41 13.59 16.67
N ASP A 28 10.99 14.14 17.74
CA ASP A 28 12.43 14.03 18.02
C ASP A 28 12.73 12.59 18.47
N PRO A 29 13.56 11.83 17.75
CA PRO A 29 13.80 10.43 18.07
C PRO A 29 14.79 10.25 19.24
N ASP A 30 14.24 9.94 20.42
CA ASP A 30 14.99 9.71 21.66
C ASP A 30 15.95 8.50 21.62
N THR A 31 15.79 7.60 20.64
CA THR A 31 16.61 6.38 20.51
C THR A 31 17.21 6.23 19.12
N GLN A 32 18.32 5.48 19.03
CA GLN A 32 18.93 5.19 17.73
C GLN A 32 17.99 4.39 16.82
N ILE A 33 17.20 3.47 17.38
CA ILE A 33 16.23 2.68 16.62
C ILE A 33 15.19 3.60 15.98
N LEU A 34 14.65 4.58 16.73
CA LEU A 34 13.68 5.53 16.18
C LEU A 34 14.31 6.41 15.08
N ARG A 35 15.57 6.86 15.27
CA ARG A 35 16.32 7.60 14.24
C ARG A 35 16.44 6.79 12.96
N ASP A 36 16.84 5.53 13.06
CA ASP A 36 17.05 4.65 11.91
C ASP A 36 15.73 4.32 11.21
N VAL A 37 14.65 4.08 11.97
CA VAL A 37 13.30 3.86 11.42
C VAL A 37 12.80 5.10 10.68
N GLN A 38 12.92 6.30 11.26
CA GLN A 38 12.54 7.54 10.59
C GLN A 38 13.38 7.77 9.33
N ALA A 39 14.69 7.51 9.36
CA ALA A 39 15.56 7.62 8.19
C ALA A 39 15.15 6.66 7.08
N GLN A 40 14.93 5.38 7.41
CA GLN A 40 14.49 4.38 6.43
C GLN A 40 13.09 4.68 5.90
N LEU A 41 12.19 5.20 6.73
CA LEU A 41 10.86 5.61 6.31
C LEU A 41 10.91 6.76 5.28
N ARG A 42 11.80 7.75 5.47
CA ARG A 42 12.02 8.82 4.48
C ARG A 42 12.51 8.26 3.13
N VAL A 43 13.40 7.27 3.14
CA VAL A 43 13.85 6.58 1.93
C VAL A 43 12.67 5.86 1.24
N SER A 44 11.89 5.08 1.99
CA SER A 44 10.74 4.36 1.46
C SER A 44 9.68 5.30 0.89
N ILE A 45 9.44 6.44 1.55
CA ILE A 45 8.57 7.50 1.06
C ILE A 45 9.03 7.99 -0.31
N GLY A 46 10.32 8.29 -0.49
CA GLY A 46 10.84 8.78 -1.77
C GLY A 46 10.62 7.79 -2.91
N VAL A 47 10.82 6.49 -2.65
CA VAL A 47 10.58 5.42 -3.63
C VAL A 47 9.10 5.32 -4.01
N VAL A 48 8.21 5.36 -3.02
CA VAL A 48 6.77 5.28 -3.26
C VAL A 48 6.28 6.50 -4.01
N GLU A 49 6.75 7.70 -3.66
CA GLU A 49 6.42 8.94 -4.38
C GLU A 49 6.88 8.87 -5.84
N GLU A 50 8.11 8.43 -6.09
CA GLU A 50 8.64 8.23 -7.44
C GLU A 50 7.78 7.22 -8.24
N ALA A 51 7.37 6.11 -7.63
CA ALA A 51 6.49 5.14 -8.28
C ALA A 51 5.12 5.76 -8.63
N LEU A 52 4.55 6.53 -7.71
CA LEU A 52 3.29 7.24 -7.94
C LEU A 52 3.44 8.33 -9.01
N GLU A 53 4.63 8.90 -9.24
CA GLU A 53 4.88 9.83 -10.36
C GLU A 53 4.94 9.10 -11.69
N ARG A 54 5.56 7.91 -11.72
CA ARG A 54 5.74 7.10 -12.93
C ARG A 54 4.46 6.42 -13.40
N TYR A 55 3.56 6.05 -12.48
CA TYR A 55 2.38 5.25 -12.78
C TYR A 55 1.10 5.90 -12.22
N ARG A 56 0.02 5.85 -13.01
CA ARG A 56 -1.31 6.28 -12.55
C ARG A 56 -1.84 5.32 -11.48
N PRO A 57 -2.79 5.75 -10.63
CA PRO A 57 -3.36 4.90 -9.59
C PRO A 57 -3.93 3.56 -10.12
N GLU A 58 -4.56 3.57 -11.30
CA GLU A 58 -5.16 2.37 -11.91
C GLU A 58 -4.11 1.39 -12.49
N GLN A 59 -2.85 1.83 -12.58
CA GLN A 59 -1.71 1.06 -13.09
C GLN A 59 -0.88 0.42 -11.96
N ILE A 60 -1.18 0.75 -10.71
CA ILE A 60 -0.46 0.28 -9.54
C ILE A 60 -1.28 -0.78 -8.82
N SER A 61 -0.58 -1.80 -8.32
CA SER A 61 -1.11 -2.79 -7.38
C SER A 61 -0.14 -3.01 -6.23
N LEU A 62 -0.62 -3.62 -5.14
CA LEU A 62 0.19 -4.09 -4.01
C LEU A 62 0.13 -5.61 -3.91
N SER A 63 1.28 -6.27 -3.82
CA SER A 63 1.36 -7.66 -3.39
C SER A 63 1.13 -7.72 -1.87
N TYR A 64 -0.06 -8.13 -1.45
CA TYR A 64 -0.52 -8.08 -0.06
C TYR A 64 -0.87 -9.48 0.45
N ASN A 65 -0.08 -9.99 1.41
CA ASN A 65 -0.30 -11.30 2.03
C ASN A 65 -0.67 -11.21 3.52
N GLY A 66 -0.96 -10.01 4.03
CA GLY A 66 -1.25 -9.78 5.46
C GLY A 66 -0.04 -9.83 6.39
N GLY A 67 1.17 -10.01 5.85
CA GLY A 67 2.40 -9.95 6.64
C GLY A 67 2.76 -8.53 7.07
N LYS A 68 3.58 -8.42 8.12
CA LYS A 68 4.06 -7.12 8.64
C LYS A 68 4.74 -6.25 7.58
N ASP A 69 5.48 -6.86 6.65
CA ASP A 69 6.31 -6.11 5.71
C ASP A 69 5.45 -5.44 4.62
N CYS A 70 4.50 -6.18 4.03
CA CYS A 70 3.55 -5.58 3.09
C CYS A 70 2.55 -4.63 3.77
N LEU A 71 2.22 -4.86 5.06
CA LEU A 71 1.40 -3.95 5.84
C LEU A 71 2.11 -2.61 6.09
N VAL A 72 3.38 -2.62 6.50
CA VAL A 72 4.15 -1.38 6.63
C VAL A 72 4.25 -0.67 5.28
N LEU A 73 4.53 -1.40 4.20
CA LEU A 73 4.56 -0.82 2.85
C LEU A 73 3.20 -0.19 2.45
N LEU A 74 2.08 -0.84 2.78
CA LEU A 74 0.75 -0.29 2.59
C LEU A 74 0.57 1.05 3.32
N ILE A 75 0.99 1.14 4.59
CA ILE A 75 0.93 2.38 5.37
C ILE A 75 1.72 3.50 4.67
N VAL A 76 2.92 3.21 4.14
CA VAL A 76 3.72 4.19 3.39
C VAL A 76 3.01 4.61 2.09
N ILE A 77 2.44 3.67 1.34
CA ILE A 77 1.66 3.95 0.11
C ILE A 77 0.50 4.89 0.41
N LEU A 78 -0.31 4.56 1.43
CA LEU A 78 -1.48 5.36 1.81
C LEU A 78 -1.08 6.76 2.28
N ALA A 79 0.01 6.91 3.03
CA ALA A 79 0.54 8.22 3.41
C ALA A 79 0.93 9.07 2.19
N CYS A 80 1.62 8.49 1.21
CA CYS A 80 2.04 9.19 -0.01
C CYS A 80 0.84 9.58 -0.88
N MET A 81 -0.16 8.71 -1.01
CA MET A 81 -1.43 9.02 -1.66
C MET A 81 -2.17 10.17 -0.93
N GLY A 82 -2.16 10.15 0.40
CA GLY A 82 -2.73 11.20 1.25
C GLY A 82 -2.12 12.57 0.98
N ARG A 83 -0.78 12.65 0.88
CA ARG A 83 -0.09 13.90 0.52
C ARG A 83 -0.56 14.48 -0.82
N ARG A 84 -0.73 13.63 -1.82
CA ARG A 84 -1.24 14.05 -3.14
C ARG A 84 -2.69 14.53 -3.09
N TYR A 85 -3.54 13.85 -2.32
CA TYR A 85 -4.94 14.25 -2.15
C TYR A 85 -5.13 15.59 -1.43
N SER A 86 -4.18 15.99 -0.57
CA SER A 86 -4.17 17.31 0.08
C SER A 86 -3.69 18.43 -0.85
N GLN A 87 -2.81 18.12 -1.80
CA GLN A 87 -2.27 19.10 -2.76
C GLN A 87 -3.27 19.44 -3.89
N THR A 88 -4.13 18.50 -4.28
CA THR A 88 -5.10 18.70 -5.37
C THR A 88 -6.27 19.61 -5.01
N THR A 89 -6.55 19.83 -3.72
CA THR A 89 -7.65 20.71 -3.26
C THR A 89 -7.37 22.22 -3.43
N THR A 90 -6.15 22.63 -3.75
CA THR A 90 -5.72 24.05 -3.73
C THR A 90 -5.59 24.72 -5.10
N THR A 91 -5.91 24.04 -6.21
CA THR A 91 -5.85 24.63 -7.56
C THR A 91 -7.21 24.68 -8.22
N ASN A 92 -7.58 25.91 -8.63
CA ASN A 92 -8.84 26.26 -9.28
C ASN A 92 -9.21 25.33 -10.44
N GLY A 93 -10.46 24.86 -10.44
CA GLY A 93 -11.20 24.48 -11.64
C GLY A 93 -10.74 23.22 -12.37
N THR A 94 -11.55 22.16 -12.31
CA THR A 94 -11.55 21.02 -13.24
C THR A 94 -10.47 19.93 -13.02
N SER A 95 -10.33 19.37 -11.80
CA SER A 95 -9.57 18.12 -11.63
C SER A 95 -10.46 16.90 -11.90
N ASN A 96 -10.49 16.41 -13.13
CA ASN A 96 -11.12 15.13 -13.51
C ASN A 96 -10.27 13.90 -13.09
N SER A 97 -9.40 14.00 -12.07
CA SER A 97 -8.73 12.81 -11.54
C SER A 97 -9.67 12.14 -10.54
N THR A 98 -10.43 11.16 -11.00
CA THR A 98 -11.23 10.30 -10.13
C THR A 98 -10.27 9.57 -9.22
N THR A 99 -10.22 9.95 -7.94
CA THR A 99 -9.48 9.19 -6.94
C THR A 99 -10.08 7.79 -6.86
N PRO A 100 -9.28 6.72 -6.89
CA PRO A 100 -9.82 5.37 -6.83
C PRO A 100 -10.55 5.15 -5.49
N GLU A 101 -11.67 4.44 -5.52
CA GLU A 101 -12.41 4.08 -4.30
C GLU A 101 -11.68 3.00 -3.50
N LYS A 102 -10.88 2.17 -4.17
CA LYS A 102 -10.09 1.08 -3.58
C LYS A 102 -8.70 0.99 -4.19
N LEU A 103 -7.72 0.57 -3.39
CA LEU A 103 -6.38 0.26 -3.87
C LEU A 103 -6.32 -1.19 -4.35
N GLN A 104 -5.87 -1.41 -5.58
CA GLN A 104 -5.75 -2.75 -6.14
C GLN A 104 -4.66 -3.53 -5.41
N ALA A 105 -4.94 -4.80 -5.10
CA ALA A 105 -3.97 -5.68 -4.48
C ALA A 105 -4.08 -7.11 -5.02
N VAL A 106 -2.97 -7.83 -4.99
CA VAL A 106 -2.90 -9.25 -5.33
C VAL A 106 -2.41 -10.04 -4.13
N TYR A 107 -3.08 -11.15 -3.85
CA TYR A 107 -2.68 -12.12 -2.83
C TYR A 107 -2.52 -13.50 -3.47
N ILE A 108 -1.26 -13.94 -3.58
CA ILE A 108 -0.94 -15.32 -3.92
C ILE A 108 -0.94 -16.13 -2.62
N VAL A 109 -1.91 -17.02 -2.48
CA VAL A 109 -2.12 -17.82 -1.27
C VAL A 109 -1.07 -18.94 -1.23
N ALA A 110 -0.42 -19.10 -0.08
CA ALA A 110 0.49 -20.22 0.14
C ALA A 110 -0.26 -21.56 0.09
N ALA A 111 0.44 -22.67 -0.15
CA ALA A 111 -0.19 -24.00 -0.21
C ALA A 111 -0.87 -24.41 1.11
N HIS A 112 -0.34 -23.94 2.24
CA HIS A 112 -0.84 -24.21 3.58
C HIS A 112 -0.90 -22.90 4.39
N PRO A 113 -1.90 -22.04 4.13
CA PRO A 113 -2.06 -20.81 4.89
C PRO A 113 -2.59 -21.12 6.28
N PHE A 114 -2.21 -20.30 7.26
CA PHE A 114 -2.86 -20.29 8.56
C PHE A 114 -4.20 -19.54 8.43
N PRO A 115 -5.33 -20.06 8.96
CA PRO A 115 -6.62 -19.40 8.89
C PRO A 115 -6.60 -17.95 9.43
N GLU A 116 -5.77 -17.69 10.44
CA GLU A 116 -5.57 -16.39 11.04
C GLU A 116 -5.01 -15.36 10.05
N ILE A 117 -4.22 -15.79 9.07
CA ILE A 117 -3.71 -14.91 8.01
C ILE A 117 -4.82 -14.55 7.04
N ASP A 118 -5.71 -15.48 6.71
CA ASP A 118 -6.82 -15.20 5.81
C ASP A 118 -7.84 -14.25 6.45
N GLU A 119 -8.15 -14.46 7.73
CA GLU A 119 -8.97 -13.55 8.54
C GLU A 119 -8.31 -12.16 8.64
N PHE A 120 -7.00 -12.12 8.89
CA PHE A 120 -6.27 -10.84 8.94
C PHE A 120 -6.28 -10.14 7.58
N VAL A 121 -6.06 -10.85 6.47
CA VAL A 121 -6.13 -10.26 5.12
C VAL A 121 -7.51 -9.72 4.85
N GLU A 122 -8.58 -10.46 5.18
CA GLU A 122 -9.96 -10.00 4.97
C GLU A 122 -10.27 -8.73 5.76
N THR A 123 -10.02 -8.76 7.08
CA THR A 123 -10.30 -7.63 7.99
C THR A 123 -9.47 -6.39 7.65
N SER A 124 -8.17 -6.55 7.42
CA SER A 124 -7.29 -5.43 7.05
C SER A 124 -7.58 -4.89 5.65
N SER A 125 -7.99 -5.72 4.70
CA SER A 125 -8.39 -5.26 3.37
C SER A 125 -9.65 -4.40 3.42
N ALA A 126 -10.61 -4.76 4.28
CA ALA A 126 -11.79 -3.92 4.52
C ALA A 126 -11.42 -2.59 5.18
N GLU A 127 -10.55 -2.62 6.20
CA GLU A 127 -10.11 -1.43 6.94
C GLU A 127 -9.34 -0.42 6.08
N TYR A 128 -8.52 -0.91 5.14
CA TYR A 128 -7.68 -0.07 4.27
C TYR A 128 -8.21 0.09 2.84
N ASN A 129 -9.47 -0.29 2.58
CA ASN A 129 -10.12 -0.19 1.27
C ASN A 129 -9.30 -0.86 0.14
N LEU A 130 -8.82 -2.07 0.36
CA LEU A 130 -8.13 -2.86 -0.66
C LEU A 130 -9.13 -3.64 -1.52
N GLU A 131 -8.84 -3.73 -2.82
CA GLU A 131 -9.50 -4.65 -3.75
C GLU A 131 -8.55 -5.82 -4.04
N VAL A 132 -8.60 -6.84 -3.18
CA VAL A 132 -7.69 -7.99 -3.24
C VAL A 132 -8.19 -9.06 -4.21
N ALA A 133 -7.40 -9.34 -5.26
CA ALA A 133 -7.54 -10.52 -6.09
C ALA A 133 -6.74 -11.69 -5.49
N ARG A 134 -7.41 -12.82 -5.22
CA ARG A 134 -6.82 -13.97 -4.52
C ARG A 134 -6.60 -15.15 -5.46
N TYR A 135 -5.40 -15.73 -5.43
CA TYR A 135 -5.04 -16.88 -6.28
C TYR A 135 -4.39 -17.99 -5.47
N VAL A 136 -4.92 -19.21 -5.57
CA VAL A 136 -4.35 -20.42 -4.97
C VAL A 136 -3.53 -21.16 -6.03
N LEU A 137 -2.44 -20.53 -6.47
CA LEU A 137 -1.58 -20.98 -7.56
C LEU A 137 -0.11 -20.67 -7.23
N SER A 138 0.82 -21.21 -8.01
CA SER A 138 2.21 -20.76 -7.93
C SER A 138 2.32 -19.26 -8.20
N MET A 139 3.29 -18.58 -7.56
CA MET A 139 3.48 -17.13 -7.70
C MET A 139 3.52 -16.67 -9.15
N LYS A 140 4.31 -17.36 -10.00
CA LYS A 140 4.39 -17.04 -11.43
C LYS A 140 3.03 -17.15 -12.10
N LYS A 141 2.32 -18.27 -11.91
CA LYS A 141 1.05 -18.50 -12.61
C LYS A 141 -0.07 -17.59 -12.11
N GLY A 142 -0.11 -17.32 -10.80
CA GLY A 142 -1.07 -16.39 -10.22
C GLY A 142 -0.86 -14.96 -10.72
N LEU A 143 0.39 -14.50 -10.84
CA LEU A 143 0.71 -13.20 -11.42
C LEU A 143 0.41 -13.11 -12.91
N GLU A 144 0.67 -14.17 -13.70
CA GLU A 144 0.28 -14.23 -15.12
C GLU A 144 -1.23 -13.99 -15.28
N ILE A 145 -2.06 -14.75 -14.56
CA ILE A 145 -3.52 -14.61 -14.63
C ILE A 145 -3.97 -13.25 -14.12
N TYR A 146 -3.39 -12.76 -13.02
CA TYR A 146 -3.72 -11.44 -12.48
C TYR A 146 -3.49 -10.31 -13.49
N LEU A 147 -2.38 -10.36 -14.23
CA LEU A 147 -2.06 -9.36 -15.25
C LEU A 147 -2.92 -9.50 -16.51
N GLU A 148 -3.35 -10.71 -16.87
CA GLU A 148 -4.33 -10.95 -17.93
C GLU A 148 -5.72 -10.38 -17.57
N GLU A 149 -6.16 -10.58 -16.32
CA GLU A 149 -7.43 -10.06 -15.79
C GLU A 149 -7.41 -8.55 -15.56
N ARG A 150 -6.23 -7.98 -15.26
CA ARG A 150 -6.05 -6.54 -14.98
C ARG A 150 -5.00 -5.90 -15.89
N PRO A 151 -5.30 -5.75 -17.20
CA PRO A 151 -4.32 -5.28 -18.19
C PRO A 151 -3.84 -3.83 -17.99
N SER A 152 -4.52 -3.04 -17.15
CA SER A 152 -4.10 -1.69 -16.78
C SER A 152 -2.87 -1.68 -15.87
N ILE A 153 -2.64 -2.74 -15.09
CA ILE A 153 -1.51 -2.84 -14.16
C ILE A 153 -0.18 -2.80 -14.92
N LYS A 154 0.75 -1.98 -14.41
CA LYS A 154 2.11 -1.79 -14.91
C LYS A 154 3.17 -1.92 -13.82
N ALA A 155 2.81 -1.72 -12.56
CA ALA A 155 3.71 -1.85 -11.43
C ALA A 155 3.02 -2.53 -10.24
N ILE A 156 3.76 -3.36 -9.52
CA ILE A 156 3.30 -4.01 -8.29
C ILE A 156 4.30 -3.70 -7.19
N PHE A 157 3.84 -3.09 -6.11
CA PHE A 157 4.63 -2.92 -4.89
C PHE A 157 4.81 -4.26 -4.18
N VAL A 158 6.04 -4.56 -3.74
CA VAL A 158 6.36 -5.81 -3.03
C VAL A 158 7.15 -5.49 -1.77
N GLY A 159 6.69 -5.99 -0.62
CA GLY A 159 7.30 -5.77 0.70
C GLY A 159 8.55 -6.60 0.96
N THR A 160 9.39 -6.87 -0.04
CA THR A 160 10.64 -7.64 0.12
C THR A 160 11.74 -6.78 0.72
N ARG A 161 12.51 -7.35 1.64
CA ARG A 161 13.66 -6.71 2.30
C ARG A 161 14.96 -7.28 1.76
N ARG A 162 16.05 -6.52 1.86
CA ARG A 162 17.39 -6.99 1.47
C ARG A 162 17.85 -8.25 2.22
N THR A 163 17.33 -8.44 3.43
CA THR A 163 17.65 -9.59 4.30
C THR A 163 16.78 -10.82 4.01
N ASP A 164 15.78 -10.72 3.14
CA ASP A 164 14.96 -11.87 2.76
C ASP A 164 15.72 -12.75 1.75
N PRO A 165 15.40 -14.06 1.64
CA PRO A 165 15.97 -14.92 0.62
C PRO A 165 15.83 -14.30 -0.78
N HIS A 166 16.94 -14.24 -1.52
CA HIS A 166 17.04 -13.62 -2.85
C HIS A 166 16.80 -12.08 -2.89
N GLY A 167 16.70 -11.41 -1.75
CA GLY A 167 16.45 -9.96 -1.65
C GLY A 167 17.70 -9.07 -1.74
N GLU A 168 18.90 -9.62 -1.54
CA GLU A 168 20.15 -8.87 -1.35
C GLU A 168 20.45 -7.86 -2.47
N LYS A 169 20.22 -8.26 -3.73
CA LYS A 169 20.58 -7.49 -4.93
C LYS A 169 19.40 -6.75 -5.57
N LEU A 170 18.22 -6.78 -4.94
CA LEU A 170 17.06 -6.08 -5.47
C LEU A 170 17.24 -4.56 -5.34
N THR A 171 16.90 -3.86 -6.43
CA THR A 171 16.80 -2.41 -6.50
C THR A 171 15.35 -1.96 -6.26
N HIS A 172 15.13 -0.66 -6.06
CA HIS A 172 13.79 -0.13 -5.86
C HIS A 172 12.91 -0.16 -7.12
N PHE A 173 13.54 -0.11 -8.30
CA PHE A 173 12.93 -0.19 -9.63
C PHE A 173 13.77 -1.08 -10.53
#